data_AF-G9ZGM5-F1
#
_entry.id   AF-G9ZGM5-F1
#
_cell.length_a   1.000
_cell.length_b   1.000
_cell.length_c   1.000
_cell.angle_alpha   90.00
_cell.angle_beta   90.00
_cell.angle_gamma   90.00
#
_symmetry.space_group_name_H-M   'P 1'
#
loop_
_entity.id
_entity.type
_entity.pdbx_description
1 polymer ?
#
loop_
_entity_poly.entity_id
_entity_poly.type
_entity_poly.pdbx_seq_one_letter_code
_entity_poly.pdbx_strand_id
1 'polypeptide(L)'
;MNAAEKARIRQHAADLIRYSFPLIRAEAGQAGKHLAAYYFALVDDFFAAADNAITHEDMQVFDPDSTLLGAIWDGRCKLYEGSYRAVDPHAGAWPDNQSALYKETWLLAEQAADDEAQYQTLRRDFETCLLEALAQCDAEGLFGDRRENGLLLFAFYIDDYDGNGKKSLLRRSAEQLNPAEARDKLK
;
A
#
# COMPACT_ATOMS: atom_id res chain seq x y z
N MET A 1 17.83 4.73 -6.98
CA MET A 1 17.17 4.86 -8.29
C MET A 1 17.50 6.19 -8.95
N ASN A 2 17.71 6.22 -10.26
CA ASN A 2 17.75 7.46 -11.04
C ASN A 2 16.34 8.05 -11.24
N ALA A 3 16.26 9.27 -11.78
CA ALA A 3 14.98 9.97 -11.94
C ALA A 3 13.98 9.24 -12.86
N ALA A 4 14.46 8.56 -13.90
CA ALA A 4 13.61 7.84 -14.83
C ALA A 4 13.03 6.57 -14.19
N GLU A 5 13.83 5.83 -13.42
CA GLU A 5 13.38 4.69 -12.60
C GLU A 5 12.31 5.12 -11.60
N LYS A 6 12.56 6.19 -10.83
CA LYS A 6 11.56 6.73 -9.89
C LYS A 6 10.25 7.09 -10.58
N ALA A 7 10.32 7.71 -11.76
CA ALA A 7 9.12 8.07 -12.51
C ALA A 7 8.32 6.83 -12.95
N ARG A 8 8.99 5.76 -13.42
CA ARG A 8 8.32 4.52 -13.82
C ARG A 8 7.71 3.78 -12.64
N ILE A 9 8.43 3.66 -11.52
CA ILE A 9 7.90 3.05 -10.29
C ILE A 9 6.64 3.79 -9.82
N ARG A 10 6.66 5.13 -9.80
CA ARG A 10 5.46 5.92 -9.44
C ARG A 10 4.31 5.68 -10.40
N GLN A 11 4.58 5.64 -11.69
CA GLN A 11 3.55 5.36 -12.69
C GLN A 11 2.95 3.97 -12.48
N HIS A 12 3.78 2.94 -12.29
CA HIS A 12 3.31 1.59 -12.02
C HIS A 12 2.52 1.47 -10.72
N ALA A 13 2.93 2.17 -9.67
CA ALA A 13 2.18 2.24 -8.43
C ALA A 13 0.83 2.95 -8.61
N ALA A 14 0.80 4.08 -9.32
CA ALA A 14 -0.44 4.79 -9.60
C ALA A 14 -1.39 3.97 -10.48
N ASP A 15 -0.87 3.24 -11.48
CA ASP A 15 -1.67 2.37 -12.34
C ASP A 15 -2.24 1.18 -11.58
N LEU A 16 -1.49 0.59 -10.65
CA LEU A 16 -1.98 -0.43 -9.73
C LEU A 16 -3.14 0.12 -8.90
N ILE A 17 -2.98 1.28 -8.26
CA ILE A 17 -4.03 1.90 -7.44
C ILE A 17 -5.28 2.20 -8.28
N ARG A 18 -5.13 2.80 -9.46
CA ARG A 18 -6.24 3.13 -10.36
C ARG A 18 -6.99 1.90 -10.83
N TYR A 19 -6.32 0.75 -10.92
CA TYR A 19 -6.94 -0.50 -11.28
C TYR A 19 -7.65 -1.16 -10.09
N SER A 20 -6.96 -1.30 -8.95
CA SER A 20 -7.48 -2.00 -7.78
C SER A 20 -8.55 -1.25 -7.01
N PHE A 21 -8.35 0.04 -6.74
CA PHE A 21 -9.21 0.78 -5.82
C PHE A 21 -10.69 0.79 -6.28
N PRO A 22 -11.02 1.01 -7.56
CA PRO A 22 -12.40 0.93 -8.01
C PRO A 22 -13.03 -0.45 -7.83
N LEU A 23 -12.25 -1.53 -7.99
CA LEU A 23 -12.70 -2.91 -7.79
C LEU A 23 -12.98 -3.19 -6.32
N ILE A 24 -12.04 -2.84 -5.44
CA ILE A 24 -12.19 -2.92 -3.98
C ILE A 24 -13.41 -2.13 -3.51
N ARG A 25 -13.56 -0.88 -3.98
CA ARG A 25 -14.67 -0.01 -3.61
C ARG A 25 -16.00 -0.59 -4.06
N ALA A 26 -16.06 -1.17 -5.26
CA ALA A 26 -17.26 -1.82 -5.76
C ALA A 26 -17.61 -3.06 -4.93
N GLU A 27 -16.63 -3.89 -4.56
CA GLU A 27 -16.84 -5.08 -3.73
C GLU A 27 -17.36 -4.72 -2.34
N ALA A 28 -16.71 -3.78 -1.64
CA ALA A 28 -17.17 -3.30 -0.34
C ALA A 28 -18.57 -2.68 -0.42
N GLY A 29 -18.82 -1.88 -1.46
CA GLY A 29 -20.12 -1.25 -1.68
C GLY A 29 -21.25 -2.25 -1.95
N GLN A 30 -20.99 -3.35 -2.68
CA GLN A 30 -21.97 -4.43 -2.89
C GLN A 30 -22.36 -5.14 -1.58
N ALA A 31 -21.42 -5.18 -0.63
CA ALA A 31 -21.68 -5.70 0.72
C ALA A 31 -22.33 -4.66 1.66
N GLY A 32 -22.59 -3.43 1.19
CA GLY A 32 -23.13 -2.34 1.99
C GLY A 32 -22.13 -1.80 3.02
N LYS A 33 -20.83 -1.95 2.76
CA LYS A 33 -19.74 -1.62 3.69
C LYS A 33 -18.95 -0.39 3.25
N HIS A 34 -18.36 0.31 4.23
CA HIS A 34 -17.63 1.55 4.03
C HIS A 34 -16.14 1.34 4.32
N LEU A 35 -15.30 1.67 3.35
CA LEU A 35 -13.85 1.56 3.48
C LEU A 35 -13.34 2.50 4.59
N ALA A 36 -12.64 1.93 5.57
CA ALA A 36 -11.96 2.65 6.65
C ALA A 36 -10.53 3.03 6.28
N ALA A 37 -9.84 2.16 5.54
CA ALA A 37 -8.51 2.44 5.01
C ALA A 37 -8.26 1.75 3.68
N TYR A 38 -7.38 2.36 2.89
CA TYR A 38 -6.72 1.76 1.73
C TYR A 38 -5.21 1.92 1.91
N TYR A 39 -4.45 0.84 1.83
CA TYR A 39 -3.05 0.84 2.22
C TYR A 39 -2.20 -0.13 1.42
N PHE A 40 -0.88 0.10 1.40
CA PHE A 40 0.09 -0.89 0.96
C PHE A 40 0.67 -1.67 2.14
N ALA A 41 0.63 -3.00 2.07
CA ALA A 41 1.39 -3.90 2.91
C ALA A 41 2.65 -4.35 2.15
N LEU A 42 3.81 -4.12 2.75
CA LEU A 42 5.11 -4.48 2.20
C LEU A 42 5.71 -5.63 3.00
N VAL A 43 6.48 -6.50 2.35
CA VAL A 43 7.35 -7.48 3.01
C VAL A 43 8.79 -6.98 3.01
N ASP A 44 9.60 -7.41 3.98
CA ASP A 44 10.96 -6.86 4.16
C ASP A 44 11.93 -7.38 3.08
N ASP A 45 11.83 -8.68 2.79
CA ASP A 45 12.74 -9.39 1.88
C ASP A 45 12.40 -9.16 0.40
N PHE A 46 11.23 -8.62 0.11
CA PHE A 46 10.79 -8.36 -1.25
C PHE A 46 10.16 -6.98 -1.30
N PHE A 47 10.55 -6.14 -2.27
CA PHE A 47 9.85 -4.90 -2.58
C PHE A 47 8.43 -5.11 -3.16
N ALA A 48 7.78 -6.20 -2.77
CA ALA A 48 6.40 -6.49 -3.03
C ALA A 48 5.55 -5.55 -2.18
N ALA A 49 4.74 -4.73 -2.85
CA ALA A 49 3.71 -3.95 -2.23
C ALA A 49 2.36 -4.54 -2.65
N ALA A 50 1.62 -5.07 -1.69
CA ALA A 50 0.24 -5.50 -1.87
C ALA A 50 -0.67 -4.37 -1.40
N ASP A 51 -1.49 -3.84 -2.30
CA ASP A 51 -2.54 -2.92 -1.94
C ASP A 51 -3.73 -3.66 -1.35
N ASN A 52 -4.30 -3.10 -0.29
CA ASN A 52 -5.35 -3.72 0.50
C ASN A 52 -6.30 -2.65 1.03
N ALA A 53 -7.49 -3.06 1.42
CA ALA A 53 -8.40 -2.23 2.19
C ALA A 53 -9.13 -3.00 3.28
N ILE A 54 -9.65 -2.27 4.25
CA ILE A 54 -10.47 -2.77 5.35
C ILE A 54 -11.68 -1.84 5.52
N THR A 55 -12.82 -2.38 5.97
CA THR A 55 -14.05 -1.60 6.18
C THR A 55 -14.34 -1.37 7.65
N HIS A 56 -15.12 -0.30 7.93
CA HIS A 56 -15.60 -0.01 9.28
C HIS A 56 -16.44 -1.15 9.86
N GLU A 57 -17.30 -1.75 9.05
CA GLU A 57 -18.21 -2.82 9.50
C GLU A 57 -17.45 -4.10 9.81
N ASP A 58 -16.43 -4.44 9.02
CA ASP A 58 -15.60 -5.63 9.29
C ASP A 58 -14.81 -5.45 10.58
N MET A 59 -14.31 -4.24 10.86
CA MET A 59 -13.69 -3.91 12.14
C MET A 59 -14.67 -3.99 13.31
N GLN A 60 -15.88 -3.43 13.18
CA GLN A 60 -16.90 -3.44 14.24
C GLN A 60 -17.38 -4.85 14.60
N VAL A 61 -17.50 -5.74 13.62
CA VAL A 61 -17.87 -7.15 13.84
C VAL A 61 -16.76 -7.89 14.56
N PHE A 62 -15.50 -7.57 14.23
CA PHE A 62 -14.33 -8.18 14.83
C PHE A 62 -14.15 -7.77 16.30
N ASP A 63 -14.01 -6.48 16.54
CA ASP A 63 -13.89 -5.87 17.87
C ASP A 63 -14.15 -4.36 17.75
N PRO A 64 -15.26 -3.85 18.34
CA PRO A 64 -15.67 -2.45 18.21
C PRO A 64 -14.69 -1.46 18.87
N ASP A 65 -13.85 -1.94 19.79
CA ASP A 65 -12.83 -1.13 20.46
C ASP A 65 -11.45 -1.31 19.80
N SER A 66 -11.36 -2.13 18.75
CA SER A 66 -10.11 -2.36 18.05
C SER A 66 -9.68 -1.15 17.24
N THR A 67 -8.37 -1.01 17.17
CA THR A 67 -7.71 0.00 16.37
C THR A 67 -7.55 -0.51 14.95
N LEU A 68 -7.37 0.39 13.97
CA LEU A 68 -7.26 -0.04 12.58
C LEU A 68 -6.11 -1.02 12.37
N LEU A 69 -4.96 -0.76 13.00
CA LEU A 69 -3.83 -1.66 12.91
C LEU A 69 -4.02 -2.94 13.73
N GLY A 70 -4.68 -2.86 14.90
CA GLY A 70 -5.07 -4.05 15.67
C GLY A 70 -5.92 -5.02 14.84
N ALA A 71 -6.90 -4.48 14.10
CA ALA A 71 -7.75 -5.25 13.20
C ALA A 71 -6.98 -5.86 12.01
N ILE A 72 -6.01 -5.14 11.45
CA ILE A 72 -5.16 -5.63 10.36
C ILE A 72 -4.22 -6.74 10.83
N TRP A 73 -3.51 -6.54 11.95
CA TRP A 73 -2.52 -7.52 12.44
C TRP A 73 -3.11 -8.79 13.02
N ASP A 74 -4.31 -8.72 13.58
CA ASP A 74 -4.97 -9.91 14.10
C ASP A 74 -5.34 -10.92 13.00
N GLY A 75 -5.60 -10.43 11.78
CA GLY A 75 -5.84 -11.26 10.60
C GLY A 75 -7.21 -11.93 10.54
N ARG A 76 -8.09 -11.73 11.54
CA ARG A 76 -9.49 -12.23 11.50
C ARG A 76 -10.46 -11.31 10.76
N CYS A 77 -10.09 -10.04 10.54
CA CYS A 77 -10.89 -9.12 9.73
C CYS A 77 -10.84 -9.51 8.25
N LYS A 78 -11.96 -9.36 7.53
CA LYS A 78 -11.94 -9.45 6.06
C LYS A 78 -11.09 -8.30 5.52
N LEU A 79 -10.08 -8.65 4.72
CA LEU A 79 -9.35 -7.70 3.88
C LEU A 79 -9.89 -7.75 2.45
N TYR A 80 -9.90 -6.59 1.81
CA TYR A 80 -10.23 -6.42 0.40
C TYR A 80 -8.92 -6.24 -0.33
N GLU A 81 -8.43 -7.31 -0.92
CA GLU A 81 -7.14 -7.35 -1.58
C GLU A 81 -7.21 -6.67 -2.94
N GLY A 82 -6.16 -5.91 -3.26
CA GLY A 82 -5.96 -5.34 -4.57
C GLY A 82 -5.77 -6.45 -5.61
N SER A 83 -6.13 -6.12 -6.85
CA SER A 83 -5.87 -7.00 -7.98
C SER A 83 -4.74 -6.39 -8.77
N TYR A 84 -3.77 -7.18 -9.21
CA TYR A 84 -2.78 -6.70 -10.16
C TYR A 84 -3.07 -7.23 -11.56
N ARG A 85 -2.64 -6.46 -12.57
CA ARG A 85 -2.53 -6.97 -13.93
C ARG A 85 -1.15 -7.59 -14.08
N ALA A 86 -1.11 -8.91 -14.31
CA ALA A 86 0.11 -9.60 -14.69
C ALA A 86 0.69 -8.99 -15.98
N VAL A 87 2.01 -8.91 -16.06
CA VAL A 87 2.70 -8.51 -17.29
C VAL A 87 2.47 -9.55 -18.39
N ASP A 88 2.67 -10.83 -18.08
CA ASP A 88 2.31 -11.98 -18.92
C ASP A 88 1.84 -13.17 -18.04
N PRO A 89 0.55 -13.55 -18.08
CA PRO A 89 0.01 -14.64 -17.25
C PRO A 89 0.51 -16.04 -17.64
N HIS A 90 1.19 -16.17 -18.79
CA HIS A 90 1.74 -17.44 -19.28
C HIS A 90 3.26 -17.47 -19.28
N ALA A 91 3.90 -16.48 -18.64
CA ALA A 91 5.35 -16.44 -18.58
C ALA A 91 5.93 -17.61 -17.77
N GLY A 92 7.03 -18.15 -18.28
CA GLY A 92 7.79 -19.21 -17.59
C GLY A 92 8.66 -18.68 -16.44
N ALA A 93 9.04 -17.39 -16.47
CA ALA A 93 9.81 -16.75 -15.42
C ALA A 93 8.87 -16.06 -14.42
N TRP A 94 9.14 -16.23 -13.12
CA TRP A 94 8.32 -15.66 -12.05
C TRP A 94 8.14 -14.13 -12.18
N PRO A 95 9.18 -13.29 -12.34
CA PRO A 95 8.97 -11.84 -12.41
C PRO A 95 8.06 -11.37 -13.55
N ASP A 96 7.98 -12.15 -14.63
CA ASP A 96 7.20 -11.82 -15.82
C ASP A 96 5.69 -12.08 -15.65
N ASN A 97 5.29 -12.89 -14.66
CA ASN A 97 3.88 -13.11 -14.32
C ASN A 97 3.36 -12.18 -13.22
N GLN A 98 4.22 -11.33 -12.67
CA GLN A 98 3.87 -10.39 -11.60
C GLN A 98 3.37 -9.06 -12.16
N SER A 99 2.97 -8.15 -11.26
CA SER A 99 2.65 -6.77 -11.62
C SER A 99 3.87 -6.03 -12.17
N ALA A 100 3.65 -5.01 -13.02
CA ALA A 100 4.74 -4.19 -13.53
C ALA A 100 5.55 -3.51 -12.39
N LEU A 101 4.87 -3.09 -11.32
CA LEU A 101 5.48 -2.53 -10.11
C LEU A 101 6.43 -3.54 -9.45
N TYR A 102 5.94 -4.77 -9.21
CA TYR A 102 6.76 -5.81 -8.60
C TYR A 102 7.96 -6.15 -9.48
N LYS A 103 7.73 -6.38 -10.77
CA LYS A 103 8.77 -6.78 -11.72
C LYS A 103 9.89 -5.76 -11.80
N GLU A 104 9.56 -4.47 -11.96
CA GLU A 104 10.59 -3.44 -12.08
C GLU A 104 11.37 -3.27 -10.77
N THR A 105 10.71 -3.23 -9.61
CA THR A 105 11.44 -3.09 -8.34
C THR A 105 12.26 -4.33 -8.01
N TRP A 106 11.78 -5.53 -8.34
CA TRP A 106 12.55 -6.77 -8.18
C TRP A 106 13.84 -6.75 -9.02
N LEU A 107 13.76 -6.35 -10.29
CA LEU A 107 14.95 -6.23 -11.16
C LEU A 107 15.97 -5.20 -10.64
N LEU A 108 15.51 -4.12 -10.00
CA LEU A 108 16.40 -3.13 -9.38
C LEU A 108 17.04 -3.67 -8.10
N ALA A 109 16.32 -4.50 -7.34
CA ALA A 109 16.82 -5.15 -6.14
C ALA A 109 17.93 -6.15 -6.44
N GLU A 110 17.71 -6.99 -7.45
CA GLU A 110 18.72 -7.97 -7.92
C GLU A 110 20.02 -7.28 -8.35
N GLN A 111 19.94 -6.07 -8.92
CA GLN A 111 21.13 -5.28 -9.28
C GLN A 111 21.87 -4.69 -8.07
N ALA A 112 21.18 -4.54 -6.93
CA ALA A 112 21.72 -4.00 -5.69
C ALA A 112 22.12 -5.08 -4.67
N ALA A 113 21.88 -6.37 -4.96
CA ALA A 113 21.77 -7.46 -3.97
C ALA A 113 22.95 -7.58 -2.98
N ASP A 114 24.16 -7.22 -3.38
CA ASP A 114 25.36 -7.34 -2.54
C ASP A 114 25.81 -6.02 -1.87
N ASP A 115 25.14 -4.89 -2.14
CA ASP A 115 25.44 -3.58 -1.55
C ASP A 115 24.29 -3.10 -0.66
N GLU A 116 24.45 -3.31 0.65
CA GLU A 116 23.49 -2.89 1.68
C GLU A 116 23.16 -1.39 1.59
N ALA A 117 24.13 -0.52 1.32
CA ALA A 117 23.88 0.92 1.25
C ALA A 117 23.06 1.28 0.01
N GLN A 118 23.31 0.60 -1.11
CA GLN A 118 22.52 0.71 -2.33
C GLN A 118 21.12 0.15 -2.13
N TYR A 119 20.97 -1.00 -1.48
CA TYR A 119 19.69 -1.64 -1.17
C TYR A 119 18.82 -0.74 -0.29
N GLN A 120 19.37 -0.20 0.79
CA GLN A 120 18.65 0.75 1.66
C GLN A 120 18.28 2.06 0.94
N THR A 121 19.08 2.47 -0.03
CA THR A 121 18.74 3.63 -0.87
C THR A 121 17.61 3.31 -1.84
N LEU A 122 17.64 2.14 -2.48
CA LEU A 122 16.55 1.64 -3.32
C LEU A 122 15.25 1.55 -2.51
N ARG A 123 15.29 1.01 -1.29
CA ARG A 123 14.14 0.90 -0.39
C ARG A 123 13.49 2.24 -0.09
N ARG A 124 14.27 3.21 0.36
CA ARG A 124 13.75 4.56 0.66
C ARG A 124 13.18 5.24 -0.58
N ASP A 125 13.84 5.07 -1.73
CA ASP A 125 13.37 5.61 -3.00
C ASP A 125 12.04 4.97 -3.41
N PHE A 126 11.89 3.64 -3.25
CA PHE A 126 10.67 2.89 -3.56
C PHE A 126 9.51 3.31 -2.66
N GLU A 127 9.72 3.36 -1.34
CA GLU A 127 8.74 3.86 -0.38
C GLU A 127 8.26 5.26 -0.75
N THR A 128 9.19 6.16 -1.06
CA THR A 128 8.85 7.53 -1.49
C THR A 128 7.98 7.51 -2.74
N CYS A 129 8.28 6.66 -3.72
CA CYS A 129 7.48 6.52 -4.92
C CYS A 129 6.06 6.01 -4.63
N LEU A 130 5.89 5.04 -3.73
CA LEU A 130 4.55 4.55 -3.34
C LEU A 130 3.72 5.65 -2.68
N LEU A 131 4.32 6.43 -1.77
CA LEU A 131 3.62 7.52 -1.09
C LEU A 131 3.26 8.66 -2.04
N GLU A 132 4.15 8.99 -2.97
CA GLU A 132 3.87 9.96 -4.03
C GLU A 132 2.74 9.48 -4.96
N ALA A 133 2.68 8.18 -5.28
CA ALA A 133 1.59 7.62 -6.08
C ALA A 133 0.24 7.64 -5.36
N LEU A 134 0.21 7.33 -4.06
CA LEU A 134 -1.00 7.48 -3.22
C LEU A 134 -1.46 8.94 -3.19
N ALA A 135 -0.53 9.89 -2.93
CA ALA A 135 -0.85 11.31 -2.90
C ALA A 135 -1.33 11.83 -4.26
N GLN A 136 -0.74 11.36 -5.36
CA GLN A 136 -1.19 11.68 -6.72
C GLN A 136 -2.62 11.20 -6.95
N CYS A 137 -2.92 9.93 -6.66
CA CYS A 137 -4.26 9.38 -6.86
C CYS A 137 -5.31 10.08 -5.98
N ASP A 138 -4.93 10.51 -4.77
CA ASP A 138 -5.78 11.32 -3.90
C ASP A 138 -6.05 12.71 -4.49
N ALA A 139 -5.02 13.40 -4.98
CA ALA A 139 -5.16 14.69 -5.64
C ALA A 139 -5.99 14.63 -6.93
N GLU A 140 -5.98 13.49 -7.63
CA GLU A 140 -6.83 13.18 -8.78
C GLU A 140 -8.29 12.89 -8.39
N GLY A 141 -8.60 12.78 -7.10
CA GLY A 141 -9.94 12.52 -6.59
C GLY A 141 -10.37 11.05 -6.65
N LEU A 142 -9.44 10.12 -6.89
CA LEU A 142 -9.74 8.69 -7.00
C LEU A 142 -10.46 8.16 -5.75
N PHE A 143 -10.03 8.63 -4.58
CA PHE A 143 -10.52 8.21 -3.28
C PHE A 143 -11.79 8.96 -2.79
N GLY A 144 -12.32 9.88 -3.60
CA GLY A 144 -13.45 10.74 -3.22
C GLY A 144 -13.08 11.77 -2.14
N ASP A 145 -14.09 12.33 -1.46
CA ASP A 145 -13.85 13.25 -0.35
C ASP A 145 -13.49 12.47 0.93
N ARG A 146 -12.18 12.31 1.16
CA ARG A 146 -11.66 11.61 2.33
C ARG A 146 -11.93 12.30 3.66
N ARG A 147 -12.21 13.61 3.66
CA ARG A 147 -12.55 14.34 4.89
C ARG A 147 -13.98 14.02 5.31
N GLU A 148 -14.87 13.79 4.36
CA GLU A 148 -16.24 13.38 4.60
C GLU A 148 -16.33 11.88 4.91
N ASN A 149 -15.71 11.04 4.09
CA ASN A 149 -15.87 9.58 4.20
C ASN A 149 -14.92 8.92 5.22
N GLY A 150 -13.91 9.65 5.72
CA GLY A 150 -13.01 9.18 6.76
C GLY A 150 -11.94 8.18 6.31
N LEU A 151 -11.77 7.95 5.00
CA LEU A 151 -10.81 6.99 4.45
C LEU A 151 -9.36 7.38 4.74
N LEU A 152 -8.63 6.49 5.40
CA LEU A 152 -7.19 6.63 5.66
C LEU A 152 -6.35 6.00 4.55
N LEU A 153 -5.22 6.66 4.22
CA LEU A 153 -4.23 6.14 3.28
C LEU A 153 -2.88 5.98 3.97
N PHE A 154 -2.23 4.83 3.86
CA PHE A 154 -0.89 4.61 4.43
C PHE A 154 -0.17 3.42 3.79
N ALA A 155 1.07 3.19 4.19
CA ALA A 155 1.84 2.01 3.83
C ALA A 155 2.63 1.53 5.06
N PHE A 156 2.86 0.23 5.20
CA PHE A 156 3.65 -0.34 6.30
C PHE A 156 4.27 -1.68 5.92
N TYR A 157 5.25 -2.13 6.70
CA TYR A 157 5.82 -3.48 6.57
C TYR A 157 5.04 -4.46 7.46
N ILE A 158 4.61 -5.58 6.89
CA ILE A 158 3.83 -6.61 7.60
C ILE A 158 4.72 -7.44 8.53
N ASP A 159 5.97 -7.64 8.13
CA ASP A 159 7.00 -8.24 8.97
C ASP A 159 7.62 -7.10 9.80
N ASP A 160 7.74 -7.32 11.11
CA ASP A 160 7.93 -6.36 12.22
C ASP A 160 9.20 -5.46 12.16
N TYR A 161 9.86 -5.36 11.00
CA TYR A 161 11.13 -4.66 10.78
C TYR A 161 11.09 -3.17 11.15
N ASP A 162 9.91 -2.55 11.08
CA ASP A 162 9.81 -1.11 11.33
C ASP A 162 9.55 -0.75 12.81
N GLY A 163 9.34 -1.76 13.66
CA GLY A 163 9.08 -1.64 15.10
C GLY A 163 7.97 -0.64 15.48
N ASN A 164 7.14 -0.25 14.51
CA ASN A 164 6.21 0.89 14.55
C ASN A 164 6.78 2.16 15.22
N GLY A 165 8.09 2.37 15.08
CA GLY A 165 8.80 3.49 15.71
C GLY A 165 8.48 4.82 15.04
N LYS A 166 8.98 5.92 15.61
CA LYS A 166 8.76 7.29 15.07
C LYS A 166 9.26 7.49 13.63
N LYS A 167 10.15 6.62 13.15
CA LYS A 167 10.70 6.67 11.79
C LYS A 167 10.03 5.70 10.82
N SER A 168 9.01 4.98 11.28
CA SER A 168 8.38 3.94 10.48
C SER A 168 7.72 4.48 9.22
N LEU A 169 7.73 3.67 8.15
CA LEU A 169 6.93 3.83 6.95
C LEU A 169 5.46 4.04 7.33
N LEU A 170 4.93 3.27 8.30
CA LEU A 170 3.58 3.50 8.81
C LEU A 170 3.42 4.94 9.32
N ARG A 171 4.32 5.39 10.20
CA ARG A 171 4.24 6.74 10.75
C ARG A 171 4.40 7.81 9.68
N ARG A 172 5.44 7.69 8.83
CA ARG A 172 5.75 8.66 7.77
C ARG A 172 4.62 8.75 6.74
N SER A 173 4.10 7.61 6.29
CA SER A 173 2.98 7.57 5.33
C SER A 173 1.71 8.15 5.94
N ALA A 174 1.39 7.78 7.19
CA ALA A 174 0.24 8.33 7.89
C ALA A 174 0.33 9.85 8.08
N GLU A 175 1.51 10.37 8.43
CA GLU A 175 1.76 11.80 8.59
C GLU A 175 1.71 12.56 7.27
N GLN A 176 2.18 11.96 6.18
CA GLN A 176 2.19 12.57 4.86
C GLN A 176 0.79 12.60 4.22
N LEU A 177 0.00 11.54 4.40
CA LEU A 177 -1.22 11.32 3.62
C LEU A 177 -2.51 11.66 4.37
N ASN A 178 -2.47 11.84 5.70
CA ASN A 178 -3.69 12.03 6.50
C ASN A 178 -3.59 13.25 7.42
N PRO A 179 -4.72 13.96 7.65
CA PRO A 179 -4.76 15.07 8.58
C PRO A 179 -4.55 14.60 10.02
N ALA A 180 -4.15 15.53 10.91
CA ALA A 180 -3.64 15.19 12.23
C ALA A 180 -4.63 14.40 13.08
N GLU A 181 -5.88 14.84 13.07
CA GLU A 181 -7.05 14.30 13.76
C GLU A 181 -7.46 12.90 13.28
N ALA A 182 -7.13 12.54 12.03
CA ALA A 182 -7.47 11.25 11.47
C ALA A 182 -6.43 10.17 11.82
N ARG A 183 -5.19 10.57 12.12
CA ARG A 183 -4.09 9.65 12.45
C ARG A 183 -4.26 8.94 13.79
N ASP A 184 -5.04 9.50 14.71
CA ASP A 184 -5.30 8.86 16.01
C ASP A 184 -6.12 7.57 15.85
N LYS A 185 -6.87 7.42 14.75
CA LYS A 185 -7.63 6.20 14.42
C LYS A 185 -6.75 5.04 13.94
N LEU A 186 -5.47 5.31 13.61
CA LEU A 186 -4.52 4.27 13.22
C LEU A 186 -4.01 3.49 14.44
N LYS A 187 -3.89 4.16 15.60
CA LYS A 187 -3.26 3.60 16.80
C LYS A 187 -4.20 2.69 17.54
#